data_AF-A0A645AN05-F1
#
_entry.id   AF-A0A645AN05-F1
#
_cell.length_a   1.000
_cell.length_b   1.000
_cell.length_c   1.000
_cell.angle_alpha   90.00
_cell.angle_beta   90.00
_cell.angle_gamma   90.00
#
_symmetry.space_group_name_H-M   'P 1'
#
loop_
_entity.id
_entity.type
_entity.pdbx_description
1 polymer ?
#
loop_
_entity_poly.entity_id
_entity_poly.type
_entity_poly.pdbx_seq_one_letter_code
_entity_poly.pdbx_strand_id
1 'polypeptide(L)'
;MYYSDKLKERKIHNSSAFRVGLGEEINHYLDFNFEIEGVDPKEYKNIIKAFKNQKRFYKLGDGNFINLEDSETKEMFKLMESLGFTDNIKNIKIHSSKAMFINHLLTEKKLPYISGMENTNTIIEKFRNMEKQEIKIPKDLNATLRDYQIDSLNWFETLDYLGFGGILADEMGLGKTIQTIAFLLSKKNKKTLIVTPTSLIHNWKSEFEKFAPSYQWELVMD
;
A
#
# COMPACT_ATOMS: atom_id res chain seq x y z
N MET A 1 26.09 -49.33 18.91
CA MET A 1 25.75 -48.86 17.55
C MET A 1 25.45 -47.38 17.66
N TYR A 2 26.33 -46.55 17.09
CA TYR A 2 26.38 -45.10 17.18
C TYR A 2 25.14 -44.45 16.53
N TYR A 3 24.13 -44.07 17.31
CA TYR A 3 22.97 -43.32 16.78
C TYR A 3 22.59 -42.07 17.58
N SER A 4 23.42 -41.63 18.55
CA SER A 4 23.05 -40.50 19.41
C SER A 4 23.80 -39.19 19.16
N ASP A 5 24.87 -39.16 18.35
CA ASP A 5 25.72 -37.96 18.23
C ASP A 5 25.48 -37.12 16.95
N LYS A 6 24.55 -37.53 16.07
CA LYS A 6 24.12 -36.75 14.90
C LYS A 6 22.86 -35.90 15.15
N LEU A 7 22.35 -35.91 16.39
CA LEU A 7 21.36 -34.95 16.89
C LEU A 7 22.03 -33.73 17.56
N LYS A 8 23.29 -33.45 17.22
CA LYS A 8 24.00 -32.23 17.59
C LYS A 8 23.28 -31.02 16.95
N GLU A 9 22.64 -30.24 17.82
CA GLU A 9 22.23 -28.83 17.68
C GLU A 9 21.56 -28.44 16.36
N ARG A 10 20.35 -28.97 16.11
CA ARG A 10 19.48 -28.38 15.08
C ARG A 10 18.86 -27.09 15.63
N LYS A 11 19.11 -25.96 14.96
CA LYS A 11 18.56 -24.66 15.34
C LYS A 11 17.13 -24.51 14.81
N ILE A 12 16.27 -23.91 15.62
CA ILE A 12 14.94 -23.47 15.22
C ILE A 12 15.00 -21.95 15.05
N HIS A 13 14.91 -21.50 13.81
CA HIS A 13 14.76 -20.09 13.48
C HIS A 13 13.33 -19.66 13.83
N ASN A 14 13.24 -18.58 14.60
CA ASN A 14 12.01 -17.86 14.90
C ASN A 14 12.10 -16.45 14.30
N SER A 15 11.14 -15.59 14.63
CA SER A 15 11.11 -14.20 14.18
C SER A 15 12.43 -13.44 14.35
N SER A 16 13.27 -13.75 15.34
CA SER A 16 14.56 -13.05 15.55
C SER A 16 15.57 -13.21 14.41
N ALA A 17 15.43 -14.25 13.58
CA ALA A 17 16.27 -14.44 12.39
C ALA A 17 15.84 -13.55 11.21
N PHE A 18 14.68 -12.91 11.29
CA PHE A 18 14.12 -12.12 10.19
C PHE A 18 14.73 -10.72 10.22
N ARG A 19 15.14 -10.22 9.06
CA ARG A 19 15.68 -8.88 8.84
C ARG A 19 14.83 -8.20 7.78
N VAL A 20 14.34 -7.01 8.11
CA VAL A 20 13.56 -6.20 7.18
C VAL A 20 14.27 -4.87 6.98
N GLY A 21 14.47 -4.48 5.73
CA GLY A 21 15.01 -3.18 5.36
C GLY A 21 14.05 -2.41 4.49
N LEU A 22 13.83 -1.14 4.82
CA LEU A 22 13.02 -0.20 4.07
C LEU A 22 13.93 0.87 3.46
N GLY A 23 14.13 0.83 2.15
CA GLY A 23 14.91 1.82 1.41
C GLY A 23 14.22 3.17 1.31
N GLU A 24 14.91 4.14 0.73
CA GLU A 24 14.34 5.46 0.46
C GLU A 24 13.24 5.39 -0.60
N GLU A 25 12.33 6.37 -0.55
CA GLU A 25 11.28 6.52 -1.55
C GLU A 25 11.86 7.11 -2.84
N ILE A 26 11.73 6.37 -3.94
CA ILE A 26 12.08 6.82 -5.28
C ILE A 26 10.86 6.61 -6.20
N ASN A 27 10.36 7.68 -6.80
CA ASN A 27 9.21 7.66 -7.72
C ASN A 27 7.97 6.95 -7.14
N HIS A 28 7.62 7.21 -5.88
CA HIS A 28 6.50 6.58 -5.14
C HIS A 28 6.68 5.09 -4.83
N TYR A 29 7.91 4.58 -4.87
CA TYR A 29 8.24 3.22 -4.47
C TYR A 29 9.35 3.22 -3.42
N LEU A 30 9.17 2.38 -2.40
CA LEU A 30 10.19 1.99 -1.42
C LEU A 30 10.79 0.66 -1.84
N ASP A 31 12.11 0.52 -1.72
CA ASP A 31 12.74 -0.79 -1.76
C ASP A 31 12.48 -1.52 -0.44
N PHE A 32 11.98 -2.75 -0.52
CA PHE A 32 11.76 -3.62 0.62
C PHE A 32 12.66 -4.83 0.51
N ASN A 33 13.53 -4.97 1.51
CA ASN A 33 14.48 -6.05 1.62
C ASN A 33 14.03 -6.96 2.76
N PHE A 34 14.00 -8.25 2.46
CA PHE A 34 13.66 -9.27 3.44
C PHE A 34 14.68 -10.38 3.40
N GLU A 35 15.21 -10.71 4.57
CA GLU A 35 16.15 -11.80 4.75
C GLU A 35 15.81 -12.61 5.99
N ILE A 36 16.03 -13.92 5.92
CA ILE A 36 16.03 -14.81 7.08
C ILE A 36 17.46 -15.29 7.25
N GLU A 37 18.08 -14.91 8.36
CA GLU A 37 19.47 -15.22 8.69
C GLU A 37 19.70 -16.74 8.65
N GLY A 38 20.66 -17.17 7.82
CA GLY A 38 21.01 -18.58 7.64
C GLY A 38 20.13 -19.35 6.64
N VAL A 39 19.24 -18.68 5.90
CA VAL A 39 18.35 -19.33 4.93
C VAL A 39 18.70 -18.92 3.50
N ASP A 40 18.86 -19.89 2.58
CA ASP A 40 19.03 -19.60 1.16
C ASP A 40 17.72 -18.99 0.60
N PRO A 41 17.75 -17.80 -0.04
CA PRO A 41 16.57 -17.20 -0.67
C PRO A 41 15.81 -18.11 -1.65
N LYS A 42 16.47 -19.12 -2.23
CA LYS A 42 15.81 -20.14 -3.07
C LYS A 42 14.77 -20.96 -2.31
N GLU A 43 14.88 -21.06 -0.99
CA GLU A 43 13.94 -21.80 -0.14
C GLU A 43 12.67 -21.00 0.18
N TYR A 44 12.68 -19.67 0.05
CA TYR A 44 11.58 -18.83 0.52
C TYR A 44 10.23 -19.16 -0.10
N LYS A 45 10.20 -19.47 -1.41
CA LYS A 45 8.98 -19.92 -2.08
C LYS A 45 8.37 -21.16 -1.41
N ASN A 46 9.20 -22.11 -1.02
CA ASN A 46 8.76 -23.34 -0.36
C ASN A 46 8.35 -23.08 1.10
N ILE A 47 9.01 -22.15 1.78
CA ILE A 47 8.64 -21.72 3.14
C ILE A 47 7.28 -21.03 3.13
N ILE A 48 7.03 -20.09 2.22
CA ILE A 48 5.74 -19.41 2.06
C ILE A 48 4.64 -20.44 1.72
N LYS A 49 4.93 -21.40 0.82
CA LYS A 49 3.99 -22.49 0.52
C LYS A 49 3.70 -23.38 1.73
N ALA A 50 4.69 -23.66 2.57
CA ALA A 50 4.50 -24.42 3.81
C ALA A 50 3.62 -23.65 4.81
N PHE A 51 3.85 -22.34 4.95
CA PHE A 51 3.03 -21.45 5.77
C PHE A 51 1.56 -21.43 5.31
N LYS A 52 1.31 -21.25 4.00
CA LYS A 52 -0.05 -21.27 3.43
C LYS A 52 -0.78 -22.59 3.65
N ASN A 53 -0.05 -23.71 3.66
CA ASN A 53 -0.57 -25.02 3.98
C ASN A 53 -0.68 -25.29 5.50
N GLN A 54 -0.58 -24.25 6.33
CA GLN A 54 -0.71 -24.31 7.78
C GLN A 54 0.27 -25.31 8.43
N LYS A 55 1.45 -25.50 7.83
CA LYS A 55 2.48 -26.34 8.44
C LYS A 55 3.04 -25.64 9.66
N ARG A 56 3.36 -26.42 10.69
CA ARG A 56 3.95 -25.92 11.94
C ARG A 56 5.41 -25.53 11.80
N PHE A 57 6.15 -26.31 11.01
CA PHE A 57 7.57 -26.12 10.78
C PHE A 57 7.91 -26.34 9.30
N TYR A 58 8.91 -25.62 8.83
CA TYR A 58 9.58 -25.90 7.57
C TYR A 58 11.01 -26.36 7.83
N LYS A 59 11.45 -27.45 7.20
CA LYS A 59 12.82 -27.97 7.31
C LYS A 59 13.67 -27.38 6.19
N LEU A 60 14.74 -26.69 6.57
CA LEU A 60 15.72 -26.07 5.67
C LEU A 60 16.67 -27.12 5.07
N GLY A 61 17.35 -26.75 3.98
CA GLY A 61 18.31 -27.62 3.29
C GLY A 61 19.51 -28.04 4.14
N ASP A 62 19.92 -27.19 5.08
CA ASP A 62 20.99 -27.44 6.06
C ASP A 62 20.55 -28.33 7.25
N GLY A 63 19.26 -28.68 7.32
CA GLY A 63 18.67 -29.50 8.37
C GLY A 63 18.10 -28.74 9.57
N ASN A 64 18.21 -27.40 9.59
CA ASN A 64 17.56 -26.53 10.57
C ASN A 64 16.07 -26.36 10.25
N PHE A 65 15.34 -25.68 11.12
CA PHE A 65 13.90 -25.48 10.96
C PHE A 65 13.48 -24.02 11.12
N ILE A 66 12.44 -23.60 10.40
CA ILE A 66 11.70 -22.37 10.69
C ILE A 66 10.42 -22.75 11.44
N ASN A 67 10.18 -22.12 12.58
CA ASN A 67 8.91 -22.24 13.31
C ASN A 67 7.86 -21.31 12.68
N LEU A 68 6.82 -21.89 12.08
CA LEU A 68 5.74 -21.16 11.42
C LEU A 68 4.51 -20.98 12.33
N GLU A 69 4.51 -21.55 13.54
CA GLU A 69 3.43 -21.37 14.52
C GLU A 69 3.60 -20.15 15.41
N ASP A 70 4.83 -19.67 15.56
CA ASP A 70 5.20 -18.47 16.31
C ASP A 70 4.41 -17.24 15.80
N SER A 71 3.92 -16.41 16.73
CA SER A 71 3.04 -15.28 16.42
C SER A 71 3.71 -14.28 15.49
N GLU A 72 4.94 -13.89 15.81
CA GLU A 72 5.72 -12.89 15.10
C GLU A 72 6.08 -13.41 13.71
N THR A 73 6.44 -14.69 13.59
CA THR A 73 6.67 -15.33 12.30
C THR A 73 5.41 -15.35 11.44
N LYS A 74 4.24 -15.63 12.02
CA LYS A 74 2.95 -15.54 11.30
C LYS A 74 2.68 -14.13 10.80
N GLU A 75 2.93 -13.11 11.62
CA GLU A 75 2.73 -11.71 11.21
C GLU A 75 3.71 -11.29 10.11
N MET A 76 4.97 -11.75 10.16
CA MET A 76 5.93 -11.54 9.06
C MET A 76 5.44 -12.11 7.74
N PHE A 77 4.99 -13.38 7.73
CA PHE A 77 4.50 -13.99 6.49
C PHE A 77 3.20 -13.37 5.99
N LYS A 78 2.31 -12.91 6.88
CA LYS A 78 1.12 -12.13 6.49
C LYS A 78 1.50 -10.79 5.88
N LEU A 79 2.47 -10.08 6.46
CA LEU A 79 3.02 -8.85 5.89
C LEU A 79 3.54 -9.13 4.49
N MET A 80 4.42 -10.12 4.33
CA MET A 80 4.94 -10.52 3.01
C MET A 80 3.81 -10.83 2.01
N GLU A 81 2.80 -11.60 2.42
CA GLU A 81 1.66 -11.91 1.54
C GLU A 81 0.89 -10.65 1.11
N SER A 82 0.57 -9.76 2.04
CA SER A 82 -0.14 -8.50 1.75
C SER A 82 0.65 -7.55 0.84
N LEU A 83 1.99 -7.66 0.88
CA LEU A 83 2.86 -6.89 0.03
C LEU A 83 3.02 -7.52 -1.36
N GLY A 84 2.53 -8.74 -1.58
CA GLY A 84 2.54 -9.45 -2.86
C GLY A 84 3.72 -10.39 -3.07
N PHE A 85 4.43 -10.76 -1.99
CA PHE A 85 5.58 -11.65 -2.05
C PHE A 85 5.10 -13.07 -2.33
N THR A 86 5.42 -13.59 -3.51
CA THR A 86 5.02 -14.94 -3.94
C THR A 86 6.21 -15.80 -4.35
N ASP A 87 7.10 -15.27 -5.19
CA ASP A 87 8.15 -16.09 -5.84
C ASP A 87 9.57 -15.51 -5.79
N ASN A 88 9.75 -14.18 -5.81
CA ASN A 88 11.07 -13.54 -5.79
C ASN A 88 11.13 -12.50 -4.68
N ILE A 89 12.14 -12.57 -3.81
CA ILE A 89 12.21 -11.83 -2.54
C ILE A 89 13.36 -10.82 -2.52
N LYS A 90 14.19 -10.80 -3.56
CA LYS A 90 15.25 -9.80 -3.68
C LYS A 90 14.71 -8.50 -4.27
N ASN A 91 14.95 -7.40 -3.56
CA ASN A 91 14.70 -6.02 -3.99
C ASN A 91 13.25 -5.79 -4.47
N ILE A 92 12.29 -5.97 -3.56
CA ILE A 92 10.88 -5.77 -3.91
C ILE A 92 10.59 -4.28 -3.86
N LYS A 93 10.04 -3.74 -4.95
CA LYS A 93 9.50 -2.39 -4.96
C LYS A 93 8.08 -2.38 -4.44
N ILE A 94 7.86 -1.63 -3.37
CA ILE A 94 6.55 -1.48 -2.76
C ILE A 94 6.10 -0.05 -2.95
N HIS A 95 4.89 0.12 -3.48
CA HIS A 95 4.30 1.44 -3.61
C HIS A 95 4.16 2.13 -2.23
N SER A 96 4.53 3.40 -2.15
CA SER A 96 4.56 4.21 -0.92
C SER A 96 3.20 4.26 -0.20
N SER A 97 2.09 4.01 -0.89
CA SER A 97 0.76 3.90 -0.26
C SER A 97 0.67 2.78 0.79
N LYS A 98 1.54 1.76 0.71
CA LYS A 98 1.60 0.69 1.72
C LYS A 98 2.46 1.07 2.95
N ALA A 99 3.14 2.22 2.94
CA ALA A 99 4.03 2.64 4.02
C ALA A 99 3.31 2.72 5.37
N MET A 100 2.07 3.22 5.42
CA MET A 100 1.27 3.26 6.64
C MET A 100 1.02 1.87 7.22
N PHE A 101 0.61 0.93 6.37
CA PHE A 101 0.33 -0.45 6.77
C PHE A 101 1.60 -1.17 7.23
N ILE A 102 2.70 -1.00 6.50
CA ILE A 102 4.03 -1.50 6.88
C ILE A 102 4.44 -0.94 8.24
N ASN A 103 4.40 0.38 8.41
CA ASN A 103 4.80 1.05 9.65
C ASN A 103 3.96 0.59 10.84
N HIS A 104 2.65 0.46 10.66
CA HIS A 104 1.73 -0.04 11.69
C HIS A 104 2.09 -1.47 12.10
N LEU A 105 2.22 -2.40 11.15
CA LEU A 105 2.56 -3.79 11.47
C LEU A 105 3.93 -3.92 12.12
N LEU A 106 4.92 -3.21 11.61
CA LEU A 106 6.28 -3.26 12.13
C LEU A 106 6.38 -2.70 13.56
N THR A 107 5.64 -1.61 13.86
CA THR A 107 5.64 -0.98 15.19
C THR A 107 4.81 -1.76 16.21
N GLU A 108 3.57 -2.13 15.86
CA GLU A 108 2.63 -2.81 16.78
C GLU A 108 3.06 -4.24 17.09
N LYS A 109 3.56 -4.97 16.08
CA LYS A 109 3.92 -6.40 16.22
C LYS A 109 5.34 -6.61 16.71
N LYS A 110 6.07 -5.54 17.05
CA LYS A 110 7.43 -5.57 17.60
C LYS A 110 8.36 -6.49 16.82
N LEU A 111 8.27 -6.42 15.50
CA LEU A 111 9.04 -7.31 14.64
C LEU A 111 10.54 -7.00 14.83
N PRO A 112 11.37 -8.04 15.06
CA PRO A 112 12.78 -7.82 15.38
C PRO A 112 13.54 -7.32 14.14
N TYR A 113 14.52 -6.44 14.40
CA TYR A 113 15.49 -5.93 13.42
C TYR A 113 14.91 -5.36 12.13
N ILE A 114 14.41 -4.14 12.26
CA ILE A 114 13.94 -3.33 11.14
C ILE A 114 14.89 -2.16 10.95
N SER A 115 15.39 -1.98 9.72
CA SER A 115 16.10 -0.77 9.30
C SER A 115 15.23 0.07 8.36
N GLY A 116 15.40 1.39 8.39
CA GLY A 116 14.69 2.29 7.47
C GLY A 116 13.28 2.69 7.88
N MET A 117 12.88 2.51 9.15
CA MET A 117 11.56 2.94 9.64
C MET A 117 11.33 4.45 9.50
N GLU A 118 12.40 5.24 9.54
CA GLU A 118 12.39 6.67 9.26
C GLU A 118 11.85 7.00 7.86
N ASN A 119 12.03 6.10 6.88
CA ASN A 119 11.55 6.30 5.51
C ASN A 119 10.02 6.17 5.44
N THR A 120 9.45 5.20 6.16
CA THR A 120 7.98 5.08 6.27
C THR A 120 7.38 6.20 7.12
N ASN A 121 8.03 6.60 8.21
CA ASN A 121 7.58 7.75 9.01
C ASN A 121 7.56 9.05 8.19
N THR A 122 8.57 9.28 7.36
CA THR A 122 8.63 10.44 6.47
C THR A 122 7.44 10.49 5.51
N ILE A 123 7.05 9.35 4.91
CA ILE A 123 5.86 9.28 4.04
C ILE A 123 4.57 9.57 4.82
N ILE A 124 4.46 9.03 6.04
CA ILE A 124 3.30 9.25 6.91
C ILE A 124 3.19 10.72 7.31
N GLU A 125 4.32 11.37 7.61
CA GLU A 125 4.37 12.80 7.93
C GLU A 125 4.02 13.66 6.72
N LYS A 126 4.53 13.35 5.51
CA LYS A 126 4.12 14.01 4.27
C LYS A 126 2.61 13.98 4.08
N PHE A 127 1.99 12.80 4.27
CA PHE A 127 0.52 12.65 4.19
C PHE A 127 -0.20 13.55 5.19
N ARG A 128 0.18 13.49 6.48
CA ARG A 128 -0.45 14.29 7.54
C ARG A 128 -0.28 15.80 7.39
N ASN A 129 0.84 16.24 6.80
CA ASN A 129 1.14 17.66 6.64
C ASN A 129 0.49 18.24 5.40
N MET A 130 0.37 17.48 4.32
CA MET A 130 -0.24 17.95 3.08
C MET A 130 -1.76 18.13 3.21
N GLU A 131 -2.41 17.27 3.98
CA GLU A 131 -3.83 17.40 4.35
C GLU A 131 -4.16 18.72 5.11
N LYS A 132 -3.15 19.45 5.58
CA LYS A 132 -3.32 20.74 6.28
C LYS A 132 -3.06 21.96 5.41
N GLN A 133 -2.67 21.79 4.14
CA GLN A 133 -2.38 22.91 3.26
C GLN A 133 -3.65 23.56 2.72
N GLU A 134 -3.64 24.89 2.57
CA GLU A 134 -4.73 25.60 1.92
C GLU A 134 -4.77 25.27 0.43
N ILE A 135 -5.88 24.71 -0.01
CA ILE A 135 -6.09 24.36 -1.40
C ILE A 135 -6.75 25.49 -2.19
N LYS A 136 -6.30 25.67 -3.43
CA LYS A 136 -6.92 26.62 -4.36
C LYS A 136 -8.05 25.94 -5.12
N ILE A 137 -9.26 26.40 -4.92
CA ILE A 137 -10.41 25.97 -5.71
C ILE A 137 -10.21 26.41 -7.17
N PRO A 138 -10.40 25.52 -8.16
CA PRO A 138 -10.28 25.88 -9.57
C PRO A 138 -11.23 27.01 -9.95
N LYS A 139 -10.71 28.04 -10.63
CA LYS A 139 -11.50 29.20 -11.06
C LYS A 139 -12.61 28.85 -12.05
N ASP A 140 -12.41 27.76 -12.80
CA ASP A 140 -13.35 27.29 -13.83
C ASP A 140 -14.47 26.41 -13.25
N LEU A 141 -14.47 26.17 -11.93
CA LEU A 141 -15.55 25.49 -11.23
C LEU A 141 -16.75 26.44 -11.10
N ASN A 142 -17.85 26.11 -11.77
CA ASN A 142 -19.09 26.86 -11.73
C ASN A 142 -19.97 26.47 -10.52
N ALA A 143 -19.39 26.55 -9.32
CA ALA A 143 -20.06 26.27 -8.05
C ALA A 143 -19.24 26.76 -6.85
N THR A 144 -19.92 26.95 -5.72
CA THR A 144 -19.28 27.15 -4.42
C THR A 144 -19.24 25.82 -3.67
N LEU A 145 -18.04 25.34 -3.36
CA LEU A 145 -17.85 24.15 -2.54
C LEU A 145 -18.20 24.44 -1.07
N ARG A 146 -18.81 23.47 -0.41
CA ARG A 146 -18.96 23.46 1.06
C ARG A 146 -17.64 23.07 1.72
N ASP A 147 -17.45 23.41 2.99
CA ASP A 147 -16.20 23.14 3.73
C ASP A 147 -15.73 21.68 3.59
N TYR A 148 -16.60 20.70 3.83
CA TYR A 148 -16.26 19.29 3.68
C TYR A 148 -15.90 18.87 2.24
N GLN A 149 -16.39 19.59 1.22
CA GLN A 149 -16.02 19.36 -0.18
C GLN A 149 -14.65 19.97 -0.51
N ILE A 150 -14.28 21.06 0.17
CA ILE A 150 -12.94 21.64 0.13
C ILE A 150 -11.96 20.66 0.79
N ASP A 151 -12.33 20.08 1.94
CA ASP A 151 -11.54 19.03 2.60
C ASP A 151 -11.32 17.82 1.67
N SER A 152 -12.38 17.40 0.96
CA SER A 152 -12.29 16.31 -0.02
C SER A 152 -11.37 16.63 -1.18
N LEU A 153 -11.42 17.88 -1.69
CA LEU A 153 -10.51 18.35 -2.74
C LEU A 153 -9.06 18.34 -2.25
N ASN A 154 -8.81 18.74 -1.00
CA ASN A 154 -7.48 18.72 -0.41
C ASN A 154 -6.95 17.30 -0.22
N TRP A 155 -7.83 16.39 0.20
CA TRP A 155 -7.52 14.97 0.27
C TRP A 155 -7.15 14.40 -1.11
N PHE A 156 -7.90 14.73 -2.17
CA PHE A 156 -7.57 14.30 -3.53
C PHE A 156 -6.21 14.84 -4.02
N GLU A 157 -5.90 16.12 -3.79
CA GLU A 157 -4.58 16.68 -4.14
C GLU A 157 -3.45 15.99 -3.36
N THR A 158 -3.68 15.69 -2.09
CA THR A 158 -2.72 14.97 -1.25
C THR A 158 -2.44 13.58 -1.82
N LEU A 159 -3.48 12.85 -2.21
CA LEU A 159 -3.32 11.53 -2.84
C LEU A 159 -2.56 11.62 -4.16
N ASP A 160 -2.93 12.57 -5.04
CA ASP A 160 -2.26 12.74 -6.34
C ASP A 160 -0.78 13.09 -6.17
N TYR A 161 -0.45 14.01 -5.26
CA TYR A 161 0.93 14.40 -4.97
C TYR A 161 1.76 13.21 -4.45
N LEU A 162 1.16 12.36 -3.63
CA LEU A 162 1.83 11.17 -3.09
C LEU A 162 1.82 9.98 -4.06
N GLY A 163 1.13 10.09 -5.21
CA GLY A 163 0.92 8.99 -6.15
C GLY A 163 -0.04 7.92 -5.63
N PHE A 164 -0.83 8.21 -4.59
CA PHE A 164 -1.70 7.25 -3.94
C PHE A 164 -3.05 7.14 -4.64
N GLY A 165 -3.63 5.93 -4.58
CA GLY A 165 -5.06 5.75 -4.82
C GLY A 165 -5.86 6.02 -3.54
N GLY A 166 -7.17 6.21 -3.69
CA GLY A 166 -8.07 6.39 -2.56
C GLY A 166 -9.49 5.93 -2.88
N ILE A 167 -10.27 5.70 -1.83
CA ILE A 167 -11.71 5.43 -1.92
C ILE A 167 -12.43 6.58 -1.23
N LEU A 168 -13.09 7.42 -2.01
CA LEU A 168 -13.96 8.47 -1.48
C LEU A 168 -15.29 7.84 -1.03
N ALA A 169 -15.41 7.57 0.26
CA ALA A 169 -16.53 6.84 0.86
C ALA A 169 -17.54 7.76 1.58
N ASP A 170 -17.67 9.01 1.13
CA ASP A 170 -18.64 9.97 1.65
C ASP A 170 -20.09 9.44 1.56
N GLU A 171 -20.94 9.89 2.48
CA GLU A 171 -22.36 9.56 2.48
C GLU A 171 -23.06 9.94 1.15
N MET A 172 -24.17 9.26 0.87
CA MET A 172 -24.99 9.57 -0.30
C MET A 172 -25.58 10.97 -0.15
N GLY A 173 -25.51 11.78 -1.21
CA GLY A 173 -26.02 13.16 -1.22
C GLY A 173 -25.00 14.24 -0.87
N LEU A 174 -23.78 13.90 -0.42
CA LEU A 174 -22.72 14.89 -0.15
C LEU A 174 -22.04 15.47 -1.41
N GLY A 175 -22.39 14.97 -2.60
CA GLY A 175 -21.88 15.51 -3.85
C GLY A 175 -20.49 15.01 -4.24
N LYS A 176 -20.27 13.69 -4.19
CA LYS A 176 -19.02 13.06 -4.66
C LYS A 176 -18.66 13.42 -6.10
N THR A 177 -19.67 13.61 -6.96
CA THR A 177 -19.48 14.03 -8.35
C THR A 177 -18.85 15.42 -8.45
N ILE A 178 -19.37 16.42 -7.71
CA ILE A 178 -18.82 17.78 -7.73
C ILE A 178 -17.42 17.82 -7.10
N GLN A 179 -17.18 17.07 -6.02
CA GLN A 179 -15.83 16.93 -5.44
C GLN A 179 -14.84 16.36 -6.49
N THR A 180 -15.25 15.34 -7.24
CA THR A 180 -14.45 14.75 -8.31
C THR A 180 -14.21 15.74 -9.44
N ILE A 181 -15.25 16.44 -9.91
CA ILE A 181 -15.13 17.45 -10.98
C ILE A 181 -14.18 18.59 -10.57
N ALA A 182 -14.26 19.07 -9.33
CA ALA A 182 -13.35 20.07 -8.80
C ALA A 182 -11.89 19.57 -8.83
N PHE A 183 -11.65 18.31 -8.49
CA PHE A 183 -10.33 17.71 -8.62
C PHE A 183 -9.89 17.57 -10.08
N LEU A 184 -10.76 17.19 -11.03
CA LEU A 184 -10.38 17.12 -12.44
C LEU A 184 -10.01 18.48 -13.03
N LEU A 185 -10.69 19.55 -12.58
CA LEU A 185 -10.40 20.92 -12.98
C LEU A 185 -9.06 21.45 -12.43
N SER A 186 -8.58 20.95 -11.29
CA SER A 186 -7.26 21.30 -10.78
C SER A 186 -6.13 20.66 -11.61
N LYS A 187 -6.40 19.50 -12.25
CA LYS A 187 -5.43 18.74 -13.07
C LYS A 187 -5.42 19.17 -14.54
N LYS A 188 -4.83 20.33 -14.81
CA LYS A 188 -4.67 20.86 -16.18
C LYS A 188 -3.89 19.88 -17.08
N ASN A 189 -4.36 19.72 -18.33
CA ASN A 189 -3.72 18.93 -19.39
C ASN A 189 -3.51 17.43 -19.07
N LYS A 190 -4.32 16.86 -18.18
CA LYS A 190 -4.35 15.41 -17.92
C LYS A 190 -5.60 14.81 -18.55
N LYS A 191 -5.45 13.63 -19.16
CA LYS A 191 -6.58 12.82 -19.63
C LYS A 191 -7.04 11.92 -18.49
N THR A 192 -8.35 11.88 -18.25
CA THR A 192 -8.96 11.06 -17.21
C THR A 192 -10.06 10.20 -17.81
N LEU A 193 -10.15 8.95 -17.36
CA LEU A 193 -11.24 8.03 -17.67
C LEU A 193 -12.13 7.89 -16.45
N ILE A 194 -13.43 8.12 -16.62
CA ILE A 194 -14.44 7.88 -15.60
C ILE A 194 -15.26 6.67 -16.03
N VAL A 195 -15.30 5.65 -15.18
CA VAL A 195 -16.11 4.45 -15.40
C VAL A 195 -17.30 4.52 -14.45
N THR A 196 -18.51 4.41 -15.00
CA THR A 196 -19.75 4.51 -14.23
C THR A 196 -20.82 3.58 -14.82
N PRO A 197 -21.79 3.08 -14.02
CA PRO A 197 -22.94 2.36 -14.56
C PRO A 197 -23.67 3.17 -15.64
N THR A 198 -24.22 2.49 -16.64
CA THR A 198 -24.92 3.13 -17.78
C THR A 198 -26.00 4.11 -17.34
N SER A 199 -26.72 3.80 -16.25
CA SER A 199 -27.77 4.66 -15.68
C SER A 199 -27.27 6.00 -15.14
N LEU A 200 -25.97 6.15 -14.85
CA LEU A 200 -25.37 7.37 -14.30
C LEU A 200 -24.70 8.24 -15.36
N ILE A 201 -24.58 7.78 -16.60
CA ILE A 201 -23.92 8.52 -17.69
C ILE A 201 -24.57 9.91 -17.90
N HIS A 202 -25.90 9.96 -17.98
CA HIS A 202 -26.63 11.22 -18.15
C HIS A 202 -26.45 12.16 -16.96
N ASN A 203 -26.35 11.62 -15.74
CA ASN A 203 -26.08 12.41 -14.55
C ASN A 203 -24.68 13.04 -14.61
N TRP A 204 -23.65 12.25 -14.92
CA TRP A 204 -22.30 12.78 -15.10
C TRP A 204 -22.22 13.85 -16.17
N LYS A 205 -22.85 13.63 -17.33
CA LYS A 205 -22.95 14.64 -18.39
C LYS A 205 -23.56 15.95 -17.88
N SER A 206 -24.72 15.87 -17.22
CA SER A 206 -25.40 17.05 -16.70
C SER A 206 -24.57 17.79 -15.64
N GLU A 207 -23.83 17.06 -14.81
CA GLU A 207 -22.99 17.65 -13.76
C GLU A 207 -21.74 18.33 -14.35
N PHE A 208 -21.14 17.77 -15.41
CA PHE A 208 -20.07 18.44 -16.15
C PHE A 208 -20.57 19.72 -16.83
N GLU A 209 -21.70 19.66 -17.54
CA GLU A 209 -22.30 20.84 -18.18
C GLU A 209 -22.64 21.95 -17.17
N LYS A 210 -23.07 21.56 -15.96
CA LYS A 210 -23.42 22.49 -14.88
C LYS A 210 -22.19 23.07 -14.18
N PHE A 211 -21.26 22.22 -13.72
CA PHE A 211 -20.17 22.61 -12.81
C PHE A 211 -18.85 22.88 -13.52
N ALA A 212 -18.65 22.38 -14.73
CA ALA A 212 -17.40 22.51 -15.48
C ALA A 212 -17.66 22.70 -16.99
N PRO A 213 -18.45 23.72 -17.41
CA PRO A 213 -18.88 23.88 -18.80
C PRO A 213 -17.73 24.09 -19.79
N SER A 214 -16.56 24.55 -19.33
CA SER A 214 -15.36 24.73 -20.15
C SER A 214 -14.50 23.46 -20.26
N TYR A 215 -14.82 22.41 -19.50
CA TYR A 215 -14.05 21.17 -19.48
C TYR A 215 -14.42 20.30 -20.69
N GLN A 216 -13.41 19.86 -21.43
CA GLN A 216 -13.61 18.97 -22.57
C GLN A 216 -13.79 17.54 -22.08
N TRP A 217 -14.90 16.91 -22.47
CA TRP A 217 -15.20 15.52 -22.18
C TRP A 217 -15.78 14.85 -23.42
N GLU A 218 -15.62 13.53 -23.49
CA GLU A 218 -16.14 12.69 -24.57
C GLU A 218 -16.82 11.47 -23.95
N LEU A 219 -17.97 11.07 -24.51
CA LEU A 219 -18.64 9.84 -24.12
C LEU A 219 -18.14 8.69 -24.99
N VAL A 220 -17.58 7.67 -24.36
CA VAL A 220 -17.18 6.42 -25.02
C VAL A 220 -18.20 5.35 -24.65
N MET A 221 -18.98 4.87 -25.64
CA MET A 221 -19.87 3.72 -25.50
C MET A 221 -19.58 2.74 -26.64
N ASP A 222 -19.52 1.45 -26.30
CA ASP A 222 -19.42 0.35 -27.26
C ASP A 222 -20.78 0.01 -27.89
#